data_AF-A0A176YET3-F1
#
_entry.id   AF-A0A176YET3-F1
#
_cell.length_a   1.000
_cell.length_b   1.000
_cell.length_c   1.000
_cell.angle_alpha   90.00
_cell.angle_beta   90.00
_cell.angle_gamma   90.00
#
_symmetry.space_group_name_H-M   'P 1'
#
loop_
_entity.id
_entity.type
_entity.pdbx_description
1 polymer ?
#
loop_
_entity_poly.entity_id
_entity_poly.type
_entity_poly.pdbx_seq_one_letter_code
_entity_poly.pdbx_strand_id
1 'polypeptide(L)'
;MRVYIILAGLALLLIGREGSGTIVDKGTDAQKSCELLVQKSFRDQGDARSAGSCEGMIETAMLFAPNLPAEVRACPPAQGSILESAKILLQYIDNNPDRLNEPGITLALEAFRDAWPCHGDDAGGPRPKKRVPKKSVKPTPPASN
;
A
#
# COMPACT_ATOMS: atom_id res chain seq x y z
N MET A 1 -21.01 -16.74 45.54
CA MET A 1 -20.53 -17.08 44.18
C MET A 1 -21.03 -16.13 43.10
N ARG A 2 -22.33 -15.82 43.00
CA ARG A 2 -22.87 -14.89 41.97
C ARG A 2 -22.26 -13.48 42.01
N VAL A 3 -22.01 -12.93 43.19
CA VAL A 3 -21.41 -11.59 43.36
C VAL A 3 -19.98 -11.53 42.80
N TYR A 4 -19.18 -12.59 42.97
CA TYR A 4 -17.83 -12.67 42.43
C TYR A 4 -17.81 -12.71 40.90
N ILE A 5 -18.79 -13.37 40.28
CA ILE A 5 -18.93 -13.41 38.82
C ILE A 5 -19.29 -12.02 38.26
N ILE A 6 -20.17 -11.28 38.94
CA ILE A 6 -20.56 -9.93 38.53
C ILE A 6 -19.36 -8.95 38.66
N LEU A 7 -18.61 -9.04 39.76
CA LEU A 7 -17.43 -8.19 39.97
C LEU A 7 -16.30 -8.49 38.97
N ALA A 8 -16.05 -9.78 38.68
CA ALA A 8 -15.08 -10.17 37.66
C ALA A 8 -15.49 -9.70 36.26
N GLY A 9 -16.78 -9.79 35.92
CA GLY A 9 -17.31 -9.29 34.65
C GLY A 9 -17.17 -7.77 34.50
N LEU A 10 -17.45 -7.00 35.55
CA LEU A 10 -17.26 -5.54 35.55
C LEU A 10 -15.78 -5.16 35.43
N ALA A 11 -14.87 -5.89 36.08
CA ALA A 11 -13.43 -5.66 35.93
C ALA A 11 -12.95 -5.92 34.50
N LEU A 12 -13.46 -6.95 33.83
CA LEU A 12 -13.12 -7.28 32.44
C LEU A 12 -13.65 -6.23 31.44
N LEU A 13 -14.82 -5.62 31.71
CA LEU A 13 -15.39 -4.57 30.86
C LEU A 13 -14.58 -3.27 30.86
N LEU A 14 -13.81 -2.99 31.93
CA LEU A 14 -12.93 -1.82 32.00
C LEU A 14 -11.66 -2.00 31.16
N ILE A 15 -11.22 -3.23 30.92
CA ILE A 15 -10.00 -3.53 30.16
C ILE A 15 -10.27 -3.52 28.65
N GLY A 16 -11.52 -3.74 28.22
CA GLY A 16 -11.87 -3.90 26.80
C GLY A 16 -12.12 -2.61 26.00
N ARG A 17 -12.01 -1.42 26.61
CA ARG A 17 -12.46 -0.16 25.97
C ARG A 17 -11.38 0.58 25.16
N GLU A 18 -10.15 0.10 25.12
CA GLU A 18 -9.03 0.89 24.56
C GLU A 18 -8.72 0.62 23.08
N GLY A 19 -9.43 -0.30 22.43
CA GLY A 19 -9.20 -0.63 21.02
C GLY A 19 -9.97 0.27 20.04
N SER A 20 -9.72 1.58 20.01
CA SER A 20 -10.12 2.38 18.85
C SER A 20 -9.12 2.14 17.71
N GLY A 21 -9.22 0.98 17.07
CA GLY A 21 -8.50 0.73 15.83
C GLY A 21 -9.06 1.63 14.75
N THR A 22 -8.29 2.62 14.29
CA THR A 22 -8.59 3.26 13.01
C THR A 22 -8.30 2.24 11.92
N ILE A 23 -9.20 2.09 10.96
CA ILE A 23 -9.05 1.11 9.86
C ILE A 23 -7.87 1.49 8.93
N VAL A 24 -7.37 2.73 9.04
CA VAL A 24 -6.27 3.26 8.23
C VAL A 24 -5.28 4.00 9.13
N ASP A 25 -4.00 3.65 9.01
CA ASP A 25 -2.88 4.30 9.70
C ASP A 25 -2.69 5.75 9.20
N LYS A 26 -2.43 6.68 10.12
CA LYS A 26 -2.12 8.07 9.77
C LYS A 26 -0.67 8.25 9.36
N GLY A 27 -0.31 9.43 8.85
CA GLY A 27 1.06 9.83 8.55
C GLY A 27 2.00 9.67 9.75
N THR A 28 1.54 9.99 10.96
CA THR A 28 2.30 9.73 12.20
C THR A 28 2.64 8.25 12.41
N ASP A 29 1.68 7.36 12.14
CA ASP A 29 1.83 5.93 12.34
C ASP A 29 2.72 5.32 11.26
N ALA A 30 2.55 5.80 10.01
CA ALA A 30 3.38 5.42 8.88
C ALA A 30 4.84 5.87 9.07
N GLN A 31 5.07 7.11 9.52
CA GLN A 31 6.41 7.63 9.81
C GLN A 31 7.13 6.73 10.81
N LYS A 32 6.53 6.49 11.97
CA LYS A 32 7.10 5.65 13.02
C LYS A 32 7.40 4.23 12.51
N SER A 33 6.46 3.64 11.79
CA SER A 33 6.59 2.28 11.25
C SER A 33 7.71 2.19 10.20
N CYS A 34 7.84 3.18 9.34
CA CYS A 34 8.87 3.21 8.30
C CYS A 34 10.25 3.59 8.83
N GLU A 35 10.35 4.41 9.87
CA GLU A 35 11.61 4.64 10.59
C GLU A 35 12.17 3.34 11.16
N LEU A 36 11.33 2.52 11.81
CA LEU A 36 11.72 1.20 12.30
C LEU A 36 12.24 0.31 11.17
N LEU A 37 11.53 0.27 10.04
CA LEU A 37 11.93 -0.50 8.87
C LEU A 37 13.29 -0.05 8.32
N VAL A 38 13.48 1.27 8.14
CA VAL A 38 14.70 1.84 7.56
C VAL A 38 15.91 1.64 8.48
N GLN A 39 15.72 1.83 9.79
CA GLN A 39 16.77 1.67 10.80
C GLN A 39 17.08 0.19 11.07
N LYS A 40 16.19 -0.74 10.70
CA LYS A 40 16.28 -2.18 11.00
C LYS A 40 16.46 -2.46 12.50
N SER A 41 15.89 -1.60 13.34
CA SER A 41 16.05 -1.61 14.79
C SER A 41 14.83 -2.23 15.45
N PHE A 42 14.70 -3.55 15.38
CA PHE A 42 13.58 -4.27 15.99
C PHE A 42 13.98 -4.78 17.38
N ARG A 43 13.35 -4.26 18.43
CA ARG A 43 13.66 -4.65 19.81
C ARG A 43 12.75 -5.75 20.31
N ASP A 44 11.55 -5.83 19.75
CA ASP A 44 10.53 -6.83 20.08
C ASP A 44 9.62 -7.15 18.87
N GLN A 45 8.63 -8.00 19.09
CA GLN A 45 7.66 -8.42 18.07
C GLN A 45 6.73 -7.28 17.62
N GLY A 46 6.48 -6.29 18.47
CA GLY A 46 5.69 -5.10 18.15
C GLY A 46 6.43 -4.21 17.16
N ASP A 47 7.74 -4.00 17.36
CA ASP A 47 8.59 -3.27 16.41
C ASP A 47 8.65 -3.98 15.06
N ALA A 48 8.88 -5.30 15.06
CA ALA A 48 8.92 -6.11 13.84
C ALA A 48 7.58 -6.08 13.09
N ARG A 49 6.46 -6.15 13.82
CA ARG A 49 5.11 -6.01 13.25
C ARG A 49 4.89 -4.62 12.65
N SER A 50 5.31 -3.56 13.34
CA SER A 50 5.16 -2.19 12.86
C SER A 50 5.98 -1.94 11.60
N ALA A 51 7.23 -2.43 11.56
CA ALA A 51 8.05 -2.38 10.35
C ALA A 51 7.41 -3.15 9.19
N GLY A 52 6.82 -4.32 9.46
CA GLY A 52 6.04 -5.08 8.48
C GLY A 52 4.81 -4.33 7.96
N SER A 53 4.14 -3.52 8.80
CA SER A 53 3.06 -2.64 8.35
C SER A 53 3.56 -1.59 7.35
N CYS A 54 4.73 -0.98 7.58
CA CYS A 54 5.33 -0.08 6.59
C CYS A 54 5.64 -0.82 5.29
N GLU A 55 6.29 -1.98 5.36
CA GLU A 55 6.64 -2.78 4.18
C GLU A 55 5.40 -3.11 3.33
N GLY A 56 4.33 -3.62 3.95
CA GLY A 56 3.09 -3.94 3.23
C GLY A 56 2.41 -2.70 2.63
N MET A 57 2.46 -1.56 3.31
CA MET A 57 1.94 -0.29 2.79
C MET A 57 2.72 0.17 1.56
N ILE A 58 4.05 0.13 1.63
CA ILE A 58 4.95 0.51 0.53
C ILE A 58 4.77 -0.44 -0.66
N GLU A 59 4.73 -1.75 -0.44
CA GLU A 59 4.51 -2.74 -1.49
C GLU A 59 3.17 -2.50 -2.19
N THR A 60 2.11 -2.26 -1.41
CA THR A 60 0.79 -1.91 -1.94
C THR A 60 0.84 -0.63 -2.78
N ALA A 61 1.42 0.45 -2.24
CA ALA A 61 1.53 1.71 -2.96
C ALA A 61 2.32 1.55 -4.27
N MET A 62 3.43 0.82 -4.26
CA MET A 62 4.23 0.56 -5.46
C MET A 62 3.48 -0.28 -6.50
N LEU A 63 2.76 -1.32 -6.07
CA LEU A 63 2.01 -2.20 -6.97
C LEU A 63 0.88 -1.46 -7.68
N PHE A 64 0.17 -0.59 -6.97
CA PHE A 64 -1.00 0.11 -7.51
C PHE A 64 -0.65 1.44 -8.19
N ALA A 65 0.42 2.12 -7.79
CA ALA A 65 0.84 3.41 -8.30
C ALA A 65 0.77 3.57 -9.84
N PRO A 66 1.23 2.61 -10.67
CA PRO A 66 1.17 2.73 -12.13
C PRO A 66 -0.25 2.73 -12.70
N ASN A 67 -1.21 2.14 -11.97
CA ASN A 67 -2.59 1.93 -12.42
C ASN A 67 -3.56 3.01 -11.93
N LEU A 68 -3.09 3.97 -11.14
CA LEU A 68 -3.89 5.05 -10.61
C LEU A 68 -4.22 6.14 -11.67
N PRO A 69 -5.22 7.02 -11.39
CA PRO A 69 -5.49 8.21 -12.18
C PRO A 69 -4.25 9.10 -12.34
N ALA A 70 -4.18 9.86 -13.43
CA ALA A 70 -2.98 10.61 -13.83
C ALA A 70 -2.48 11.60 -12.75
N GLU A 71 -3.37 12.10 -11.92
CA GLU A 71 -3.11 13.11 -10.88
C GLU A 71 -2.29 12.54 -9.70
N VAL A 72 -2.36 11.22 -9.48
CA VAL A 72 -1.72 10.51 -8.36
C VAL A 72 -0.93 9.27 -8.80
N ARG A 73 -0.75 9.10 -10.12
CA ARG A 73 0.00 7.99 -10.70
C ARG A 73 1.49 8.18 -10.49
N ALA A 74 2.17 7.11 -10.12
CA ALA A 74 3.63 7.04 -10.11
C ALA A 74 4.12 5.85 -10.93
N CYS A 75 5.34 5.97 -11.46
CA CYS A 75 6.01 4.94 -12.25
C CYS A 75 7.29 4.47 -11.54
N PRO A 76 7.17 3.81 -10.37
CA PRO A 76 8.32 3.29 -9.65
C PRO A 76 9.09 2.26 -10.49
N PRO A 77 10.41 2.13 -10.30
CA PRO A 77 11.20 1.13 -11.00
C PRO A 77 10.69 -0.29 -10.70
N ALA A 78 10.71 -1.18 -11.70
CA ALA A 78 10.14 -2.53 -11.63
C ALA A 78 10.76 -3.43 -10.54
N GLN A 79 11.94 -3.09 -10.04
CA GLN A 79 12.65 -3.76 -8.93
C GLN A 79 12.89 -2.79 -7.76
N GLY A 80 11.99 -1.81 -7.58
CA GLY A 80 12.14 -0.80 -6.54
C GLY A 80 12.32 -1.46 -5.16
N SER A 81 13.36 -1.04 -4.45
CA SER A 81 13.62 -1.54 -3.11
C SER A 81 12.57 -0.97 -2.16
N ILE A 82 11.85 -1.83 -1.43
CA ILE A 82 10.96 -1.42 -0.33
C ILE A 82 11.66 -0.44 0.61
N LEU A 83 12.94 -0.68 0.91
CA LEU A 83 13.75 0.17 1.78
C LEU A 83 13.95 1.58 1.20
N GLU A 84 14.16 1.68 -0.12
CA GLU A 84 14.34 2.98 -0.77
C GLU A 84 13.02 3.74 -0.87
N SER A 85 11.94 3.04 -1.21
CA SER A 85 10.58 3.58 -1.19
C SER A 85 10.17 4.08 0.21
N ALA A 86 10.54 3.36 1.27
CA ALA A 86 10.31 3.80 2.64
C ALA A 86 11.06 5.10 2.96
N LYS A 87 12.32 5.25 2.51
CA LYS A 87 13.05 6.52 2.66
C LYS A 87 12.42 7.67 1.88
N ILE A 88 11.92 7.41 0.67
CA ILE A 88 11.20 8.41 -0.13
C ILE A 88 9.96 8.90 0.62
N LEU A 89 9.18 7.98 1.22
CA LEU A 89 8.06 8.34 2.07
C LEU A 89 8.49 9.17 3.29
N LEU A 90 9.53 8.75 4.02
CA LEU A 90 10.02 9.52 5.18
C LEU A 90 10.47 10.93 4.77
N GLN A 91 11.22 11.06 3.68
CA GLN A 91 11.65 12.35 3.15
C GLN A 91 10.46 13.23 2.75
N TYR A 92 9.40 12.65 2.19
CA TYR A 92 8.18 13.37 1.86
C TYR A 92 7.45 13.87 3.13
N ILE A 93 7.34 13.03 4.16
CA ILE A 93 6.75 13.41 5.44
C ILE A 93 7.54 14.53 6.11
N ASP A 94 8.88 14.44 6.11
CA ASP A 94 9.76 15.48 6.67
C ASP A 94 9.57 16.84 5.98
N ASN A 95 9.28 16.81 4.67
CA ASN A 95 9.01 18.01 3.87
C ASN A 95 7.56 18.53 4.02
N ASN A 96 6.65 17.74 4.58
CA ASN A 96 5.21 18.05 4.71
C ASN A 96 4.68 17.74 6.13
N PRO A 97 5.24 18.35 7.20
CA PRO A 97 4.93 17.98 8.59
C PRO A 97 3.49 18.31 9.02
N ASP A 98 2.80 19.21 8.32
CA ASP A 98 1.41 19.59 8.56
C ASP A 98 0.40 18.51 8.15
N ARG A 99 0.83 17.51 7.37
CA ARG A 99 -0.04 16.47 6.80
C ARG A 99 -0.05 15.15 7.57
N LEU A 100 0.56 15.11 8.75
CA LEU A 100 0.69 13.90 9.58
C LEU A 100 -0.64 13.25 10.01
N ASN A 101 -1.75 13.99 9.93
CA ASN A 101 -3.09 13.46 10.23
C ASN A 101 -3.75 12.73 9.08
N GLU A 102 -3.19 12.79 7.87
CA GLU A 102 -3.72 12.14 6.69
C GLU A 102 -3.39 10.64 6.66
N PRO A 103 -4.10 9.83 5.86
CA PRO A 103 -3.76 8.42 5.68
C PRO A 103 -2.33 8.22 5.17
N GLY A 104 -1.54 7.37 5.83
CA GLY A 104 -0.15 7.11 5.46
C GLY A 104 0.01 6.61 4.02
N ILE A 105 -0.92 5.77 3.55
CA ILE A 105 -0.94 5.29 2.16
C ILE A 105 -1.14 6.42 1.14
N THR A 106 -1.88 7.48 1.50
CA THR A 106 -2.06 8.65 0.62
C THR A 106 -0.74 9.40 0.49
N LEU A 107 -0.06 9.64 1.61
CA LEU A 107 1.27 10.27 1.62
C LEU A 107 2.30 9.44 0.83
N ALA A 108 2.24 8.10 0.92
CA ALA A 108 3.11 7.20 0.16
C ALA A 108 2.89 7.31 -1.37
N LEU A 109 1.64 7.30 -1.81
CA LEU A 109 1.32 7.43 -3.24
C LEU A 109 1.77 8.78 -3.81
N GLU A 110 1.57 9.86 -3.06
CA GLU A 110 2.04 11.19 -3.47
C GLU A 110 3.57 11.30 -3.46
N ALA A 111 4.23 10.77 -2.42
CA ALA A 111 5.69 10.71 -2.36
C ALA A 111 6.26 9.97 -3.58
N PHE A 112 5.63 8.87 -3.98
CA PHE A 112 6.05 8.12 -5.16
C PHE A 112 5.78 8.86 -6.45
N ARG A 113 4.66 9.57 -6.56
CA ARG A 113 4.37 10.41 -7.74
C ARG A 113 5.45 11.48 -7.91
N ASP A 114 5.83 12.12 -6.82
CA ASP A 114 6.82 13.20 -6.84
C ASP A 114 8.23 12.68 -7.12
N ALA A 115 8.59 11.50 -6.58
CA ALA A 115 9.89 10.86 -6.81
C ALA A 115 10.00 10.17 -8.18
N TRP A 116 8.91 9.59 -8.68
CA TRP A 116 8.84 8.81 -9.90
C TRP A 116 7.64 9.20 -10.77
N PRO A 117 7.65 10.44 -11.32
CA PRO A 117 6.61 10.87 -12.23
C PRO A 117 6.60 10.00 -13.49
N CYS A 118 5.41 9.65 -13.97
CA CYS A 118 5.26 8.94 -15.23
C CYS A 118 5.53 9.88 -16.41
N HIS A 119 6.42 9.50 -17.31
CA HIS A 119 6.70 10.25 -18.55
C HIS A 119 6.37 9.39 -19.77
N GLY A 120 5.78 10.00 -20.80
CA GLY A 120 5.66 9.38 -22.13
C GLY A 120 5.04 7.98 -22.12
N ASP A 121 5.55 7.04 -22.91
CA ASP A 121 4.97 5.72 -23.22
C ASP A 121 4.57 4.83 -22.02
N ASP A 122 4.99 5.18 -20.80
CA ASP A 122 4.63 4.54 -19.52
C ASP A 122 3.30 5.05 -18.93
N ALA A 123 2.75 6.16 -19.45
CA ALA A 123 1.45 6.72 -19.05
C ALA A 123 0.24 6.00 -19.68
N GLY A 124 0.49 5.00 -20.53
CA GLY A 124 -0.54 4.21 -21.18
C GLY A 124 -1.03 3.08 -20.28
N GLY A 125 -2.19 3.27 -19.65
CA GLY A 125 -3.03 2.14 -19.21
C GLY A 125 -3.20 1.11 -20.34
N PRO A 126 -3.70 -0.11 -20.05
CA PRO A 126 -3.61 -1.25 -20.98
C PRO A 126 -4.00 -0.84 -22.40
N ARG A 127 -3.02 -0.76 -23.32
CA ARG A 127 -3.34 -0.55 -24.73
C ARG A 127 -4.33 -1.65 -25.11
N PRO A 128 -5.50 -1.34 -25.71
CA PRO A 128 -6.36 -2.38 -26.24
C PRO A 128 -5.51 -3.23 -27.17
N LYS A 129 -5.29 -4.51 -26.83
CA LYS A 129 -4.57 -5.43 -27.72
C LYS A 129 -5.21 -5.30 -29.08
N LYS A 130 -4.48 -4.79 -30.08
CA LYS A 130 -4.93 -4.79 -31.48
C LYS A 130 -5.37 -6.22 -31.77
N ARG A 131 -6.68 -6.43 -31.90
CA ARG A 131 -7.24 -7.72 -32.29
C ARG A 131 -6.64 -8.04 -33.65
N VAL A 132 -5.69 -8.95 -33.68
CA VAL A 132 -5.19 -9.52 -34.93
C VAL A 132 -6.42 -10.17 -35.58
N PRO A 133 -6.82 -9.80 -36.81
CA PRO A 133 -7.94 -10.43 -37.48
C PRO A 133 -7.65 -11.93 -37.58
N LYS A 134 -8.51 -12.73 -36.96
CA LYS A 134 -8.45 -14.20 -37.06
C LYS A 134 -8.62 -14.53 -38.54
N LYS A 135 -7.56 -15.05 -39.17
CA LYS A 135 -7.59 -15.52 -40.57
C LYS A 135 -8.78 -16.47 -40.70
N SER A 136 -9.76 -16.10 -41.51
CA SER A 136 -10.93 -16.90 -41.82
C SER A 136 -10.47 -18.20 -42.49
N VAL A 137 -10.51 -19.30 -41.73
CA VAL A 137 -10.35 -20.65 -42.27
C VAL A 137 -11.55 -20.92 -43.15
N LYS A 138 -11.34 -21.05 -44.46
CA LYS A 138 -12.37 -21.50 -45.40
C LYS A 138 -12.75 -22.94 -45.03
N PRO A 139 -14.05 -23.26 -44.90
CA PRO A 139 -14.48 -24.64 -44.70
C PRO A 139 -14.18 -25.45 -45.97
N THR A 140 -13.48 -26.57 -45.79
CA THR A 140 -13.29 -27.59 -46.82
C THR A 140 -14.65 -28.22 -47.16
N PRO A 141 -15.02 -28.38 -48.43
CA PRO A 141 -16.27 -29.03 -48.80
C PRO A 141 -16.23 -30.53 -48.42
N PRO A 142 -17.38 -31.13 -48.08
CA PRO A 142 -17.46 -32.55 -47.79
C PRO A 142 -17.21 -33.37 -49.06
N ALA A 143 -16.35 -34.39 -48.96
CA ALA A 143 -16.27 -35.41 -49.99
C ALA A 143 -17.54 -36.27 -49.93
N SER A 144 -18.20 -36.37 -51.08
CA SER A 144 -19.39 -37.19 -51.34
C SER A 144 -18.99 -38.52 -51.97
N ASN A 145 -19.53 -39.61 -51.42
CA ASN A 145 -19.59 -41.01 -51.89
C ASN A 145 -18.28 -41.80 -51.98
#